data_AF-A0A1N6CQU8-F1
#
_entry.id   AF-A0A1N6CQU8-F1
#
_cell.length_a   1.000
_cell.length_b   1.000
_cell.length_c   1.000
_cell.angle_alpha   90.00
_cell.angle_beta   90.00
_cell.angle_gamma   90.00
#
_symmetry.space_group_name_H-M   'P 1'
#
loop_
_entity.id
_entity.type
_entity.pdbx_description
1 polymer ?
#
loop_
_entity_poly.entity_id
_entity_poly.type
_entity_poly.pdbx_seq_one_letter_code
_entity_poly.pdbx_strand_id
1 'polypeptide(L)'
;MAWKTPSKDMPSGIAALMLTLLLFGCATATPYQPEIAGQRVSGGYSDTRIADDSYRVHFSGNFLTSRETVEGYLLYRAAELTLQNDKDWFRMVDHTTERDRRTYVDRRPRYRPWYGYGYWRPHWRYYRGGRWTIWHPYGGDPFWYDDIDVRTVERFEADAVIVMHDYPIDDDAERSFDARQVIADLEPRIKRPEESS
;
A
#
# COMPACT_ATOMS: atom_id res chain seq x y z
N MET A 1 80.17 -6.91 4.01
CA MET A 1 78.83 -6.56 3.50
C MET A 1 77.85 -7.61 4.00
N ALA A 2 77.02 -7.24 4.97
CA ALA A 2 76.01 -8.11 5.56
C ALA A 2 74.70 -7.92 4.80
N TRP A 3 74.12 -8.99 4.28
CA TRP A 3 72.72 -9.00 3.81
C TRP A 3 71.89 -9.87 4.74
N LYS A 4 70.96 -9.18 5.42
CA LYS A 4 70.00 -9.71 6.38
C LYS A 4 68.76 -10.14 5.58
N THR A 5 68.38 -11.40 5.66
CA THR A 5 67.08 -11.88 5.15
C THR A 5 65.95 -11.31 6.02
N PRO A 6 64.93 -10.62 5.48
CA PRO A 6 63.75 -10.27 6.25
C PRO A 6 62.83 -11.48 6.44
N SER A 7 62.30 -11.55 7.65
CA SER A 7 61.59 -12.65 8.27
C SER A 7 60.15 -12.83 7.78
N LYS A 8 59.67 -14.05 8.02
CA LYS A 8 58.37 -14.59 7.64
C LYS A 8 57.38 -14.35 8.78
N ASP A 9 56.80 -13.16 8.86
CA ASP A 9 55.81 -12.84 9.89
C ASP A 9 54.60 -12.14 9.25
N MET A 10 53.77 -12.91 8.53
CA MET A 10 52.47 -12.44 8.07
C MET A 10 51.45 -12.71 9.18
N PRO A 11 50.85 -11.69 9.81
CA PRO A 11 49.90 -11.90 10.89
C PRO A 11 48.61 -12.53 10.35
N SER A 12 48.37 -13.79 10.74
CA SER A 12 47.17 -14.60 10.44
C SER A 12 45.84 -14.04 10.99
N GLY A 13 45.80 -12.78 11.43
CA GLY A 13 44.64 -12.17 12.09
C GLY A 13 43.71 -11.39 11.16
N ILE A 14 44.09 -11.12 9.91
CA ILE A 14 43.32 -10.23 9.02
C ILE A 14 42.34 -11.01 8.12
N ALA A 15 42.53 -12.32 7.92
CA ALA A 15 41.68 -13.11 7.04
C ALA A 15 40.28 -13.42 7.62
N ALA A 16 40.04 -13.23 8.91
CA ALA A 16 38.78 -13.59 9.57
C ALA A 16 37.74 -12.45 9.63
N LEU A 17 38.09 -11.21 9.25
CA LEU A 17 37.20 -10.05 9.42
C LEU A 17 36.36 -9.68 8.19
N MET A 18 36.49 -10.41 7.07
CA MET A 18 35.77 -10.10 5.83
C MET A 18 34.44 -10.84 5.63
N LEU A 19 33.99 -11.70 6.57
CA LEU A 19 32.82 -12.55 6.36
C LEU A 19 31.50 -12.07 7.01
N THR A 20 31.46 -10.90 7.66
CA THR A 20 30.28 -10.47 8.44
C THR A 20 29.41 -9.36 7.83
N LEU A 21 29.65 -8.94 6.57
CA LEU A 21 28.94 -7.79 5.97
C LEU A 21 27.73 -8.12 5.08
N LEU A 22 27.28 -9.38 4.99
CA LEU A 22 26.37 -9.80 3.90
C LEU A 22 24.86 -9.76 4.15
N LEU A 23 24.33 -9.23 5.27
CA LEU A 23 22.89 -9.35 5.56
C LEU A 23 22.20 -8.10 6.11
N PHE A 24 22.63 -6.90 5.72
CA PHE A 24 21.73 -5.74 5.82
C PHE A 24 20.87 -5.67 4.56
N GLY A 25 19.79 -6.46 4.54
CA GLY A 25 18.69 -6.18 3.62
C GLY A 25 18.17 -4.78 3.97
N CYS A 26 18.32 -3.81 3.06
CA CYS A 26 17.64 -2.53 3.22
C CYS A 26 16.15 -2.81 3.40
N ALA A 27 15.60 -2.44 4.56
CA ALA A 27 14.15 -2.33 4.68
C ALA A 27 13.73 -1.26 3.66
N THR A 28 12.95 -1.66 2.66
CA THR A 28 12.40 -0.76 1.64
C THR A 28 10.90 -0.60 1.86
N ALA A 29 10.33 0.48 1.29
CA ALA A 29 8.88 0.59 1.16
C ALA A 29 8.31 -0.65 0.45
N THR A 30 7.07 -1.01 0.79
CA THR A 30 6.37 -2.16 0.21
C THR A 30 6.14 -1.88 -1.27
N PRO A 31 6.70 -2.70 -2.17
CA PRO A 31 6.42 -2.55 -3.58
C PRO A 31 5.01 -3.03 -3.91
N TYR A 32 4.54 -2.68 -5.09
CA TYR A 32 3.33 -3.22 -5.69
C TYR A 32 3.57 -4.67 -6.14
N GLN A 33 3.17 -5.61 -5.29
CA GLN A 33 3.32 -7.05 -5.46
C GLN A 33 2.14 -7.79 -4.81
N PRO A 34 1.82 -9.03 -5.20
CA PRO A 34 0.86 -9.85 -4.47
C PRO A 34 1.35 -10.08 -3.03
N GLU A 35 0.47 -10.15 -2.05
CA GLU A 35 0.81 -10.47 -0.67
C GLU A 35 0.98 -11.99 -0.51
N ILE A 36 2.23 -12.48 -0.44
CA ILE A 36 2.54 -13.91 -0.33
C ILE A 36 3.49 -14.14 0.85
N ALA A 37 3.24 -15.20 1.63
CA ALA A 37 4.09 -15.58 2.74
C ALA A 37 5.53 -15.91 2.26
N GLY A 38 6.53 -15.39 2.96
CA GLY A 38 7.95 -15.63 2.65
C GLY A 38 8.57 -14.69 1.62
N GLN A 39 7.86 -13.64 1.17
CA GLN A 39 8.43 -12.60 0.31
C GLN A 39 9.53 -11.79 1.01
N ARG A 40 10.47 -11.29 0.20
CA ARG A 40 11.61 -10.47 0.66
C ARG A 40 11.17 -9.19 1.36
N VAL A 41 10.13 -8.54 0.81
CA VAL A 41 9.48 -7.38 1.42
C VAL A 41 8.09 -7.81 1.85
N SER A 42 7.73 -7.55 3.11
CA SER A 42 6.42 -7.89 3.66
C SER A 42 5.33 -6.98 3.11
N GLY A 43 4.13 -7.54 2.88
CA GLY A 43 2.96 -6.81 2.40
C GLY A 43 2.81 -6.90 0.89
N GLY A 44 1.84 -6.15 0.36
CA GLY A 44 1.39 -6.26 -1.02
C GLY A 44 -0.12 -6.20 -1.14
N TYR A 45 -0.62 -6.48 -2.33
CA TYR A 45 -2.05 -6.56 -2.61
C TYR A 45 -2.60 -7.97 -2.46
N SER A 46 -3.85 -8.08 -2.08
CA SER A 46 -4.64 -9.30 -2.19
C SER A 46 -6.08 -8.95 -2.59
N ASP A 47 -6.78 -9.89 -3.19
CA ASP A 47 -8.17 -9.71 -3.59
C ASP A 47 -9.00 -10.96 -3.30
N THR A 48 -10.29 -10.76 -3.06
CA THR A 48 -11.23 -11.83 -2.75
C THR A 48 -12.57 -11.52 -3.42
N ARG A 49 -13.05 -12.45 -4.24
CA ARG A 49 -14.36 -12.36 -4.86
C ARG A 49 -15.45 -12.44 -3.80
N ILE A 50 -16.35 -11.45 -3.77
CA ILE A 50 -17.52 -11.42 -2.86
C ILE A 50 -18.77 -11.88 -3.61
N ALA A 51 -18.95 -11.40 -4.84
CA ALA A 51 -20.05 -11.77 -5.73
C ALA A 51 -19.54 -11.76 -7.19
N ASP A 52 -20.45 -11.94 -8.15
CA ASP A 52 -20.04 -12.10 -9.54
C ASP A 52 -19.31 -10.87 -10.12
N ASP A 53 -19.78 -9.68 -9.74
CA ASP A 53 -19.30 -8.36 -10.16
C ASP A 53 -18.59 -7.60 -9.03
N SER A 54 -18.39 -8.23 -7.87
CA SER A 54 -17.99 -7.54 -6.64
C SER A 54 -16.78 -8.20 -5.99
N TYR A 55 -15.76 -7.42 -5.69
CA TYR A 55 -14.50 -7.89 -5.09
C TYR A 55 -14.13 -7.04 -3.88
N ARG A 56 -13.54 -7.68 -2.87
CA ARG A 56 -12.76 -7.00 -1.85
C ARG A 56 -11.32 -6.93 -2.31
N VAL A 57 -10.78 -5.73 -2.40
CA VAL A 57 -9.37 -5.47 -2.66
C VAL A 57 -8.73 -5.04 -1.36
N HIS A 58 -7.54 -5.55 -1.09
CA HIS A 58 -6.76 -5.26 0.10
C HIS A 58 -5.32 -4.89 -0.28
N PHE A 59 -4.72 -4.00 0.50
CA PHE A 59 -3.31 -3.69 0.41
C PHE A 59 -2.70 -3.58 1.80
N SER A 60 -1.63 -4.33 2.05
CA SER A 60 -0.81 -4.22 3.25
C SER A 60 0.51 -3.51 2.96
N GLY A 61 0.78 -2.43 3.68
CA GLY A 61 2.05 -1.70 3.64
C GLY A 61 2.80 -1.78 4.97
N ASN A 62 4.12 -1.80 4.91
CA ASN A 62 5.00 -1.62 6.07
C ASN A 62 5.14 -0.13 6.45
N PHE A 63 5.83 0.14 7.56
CA PHE A 63 6.09 1.47 8.10
C PHE A 63 6.85 2.44 7.17
N LEU A 64 7.56 1.93 6.16
CA LEU A 64 8.27 2.74 5.16
C LEU A 64 7.40 3.13 3.98
N THR A 65 6.18 2.58 3.90
CA THR A 65 5.25 2.82 2.80
C THR A 65 4.33 3.96 3.19
N SER A 66 4.35 5.05 2.42
CA SER A 66 3.46 6.17 2.72
C SER A 66 2.00 5.76 2.53
N ARG A 67 1.11 6.41 3.28
CA ARG A 67 -0.33 6.21 3.14
C ARG A 67 -0.80 6.50 1.71
N GLU A 68 -0.29 7.56 1.10
CA GLU A 68 -0.59 7.92 -0.29
C GLU A 68 -0.15 6.81 -1.25
N THR A 69 0.95 6.12 -0.96
CA THR A 69 1.41 4.98 -1.76
C THR A 69 0.45 3.80 -1.61
N VAL A 70 0.05 3.46 -0.38
CA VAL A 70 -0.91 2.37 -0.13
C VAL A 70 -2.28 2.67 -0.75
N GLU A 71 -2.79 3.90 -0.61
CA GLU A 71 -4.08 4.33 -1.19
C GLU A 71 -4.07 4.23 -2.71
N GLY A 72 -2.97 4.68 -3.33
CA GLY A 72 -2.78 4.60 -4.78
C GLY A 72 -2.60 3.17 -5.28
N TYR A 73 -1.86 2.33 -4.57
CA TYR A 73 -1.70 0.92 -4.94
C TYR A 73 -2.99 0.13 -4.82
N LEU A 74 -3.81 0.41 -3.80
CA LEU A 74 -5.13 -0.18 -3.67
C LEU A 74 -6.04 0.23 -4.83
N LEU A 75 -6.06 1.52 -5.18
CA LEU A 75 -6.85 2.05 -6.30
C LEU A 75 -6.41 1.45 -7.64
N TYR A 76 -5.11 1.37 -7.86
CA TYR A 76 -4.52 0.76 -9.04
C TYR A 76 -4.87 -0.73 -9.14
N ARG A 77 -4.81 -1.48 -8.04
CA ARG A 77 -5.23 -2.89 -8.03
C ARG A 77 -6.71 -3.06 -8.35
N ALA A 78 -7.57 -2.18 -7.84
CA ALA A 78 -9.00 -2.19 -8.17
C ALA A 78 -9.24 -2.00 -9.68
N ALA A 79 -8.50 -1.09 -10.31
CA ALA A 79 -8.57 -0.88 -11.76
C ALA A 79 -8.02 -2.08 -12.55
N GLU A 80 -6.87 -2.64 -12.16
CA GLU A 80 -6.33 -3.87 -12.78
C GLU A 80 -7.35 -5.01 -12.72
N LEU A 81 -7.97 -5.22 -11.55
CA LEU A 81 -8.95 -6.28 -11.33
C LEU A 81 -10.21 -6.07 -12.17
N THR A 82 -10.62 -4.81 -12.36
CA THR A 82 -11.75 -4.44 -13.24
C THR A 82 -11.49 -4.84 -14.67
N LEU A 83 -10.34 -4.47 -15.23
CA LEU A 83 -9.97 -4.86 -16.59
C LEU A 83 -9.75 -6.37 -16.75
N GLN A 84 -9.20 -7.04 -15.72
CA GLN A 84 -9.02 -8.50 -15.71
C GLN A 84 -10.34 -9.28 -15.74
N ASN A 85 -11.45 -8.67 -15.33
CA ASN A 85 -12.79 -9.26 -15.37
C ASN A 85 -13.61 -8.78 -16.58
N ASP A 86 -12.94 -8.26 -17.61
CA ASP A 86 -13.55 -7.73 -18.83
C ASP A 86 -14.59 -6.62 -18.57
N LYS A 87 -14.35 -5.80 -17.52
CA LYS A 87 -15.17 -4.63 -17.16
C LYS A 87 -14.45 -3.33 -17.49
N ASP A 88 -15.21 -2.23 -17.57
CA ASP A 88 -14.70 -0.94 -18.02
C ASP A 88 -14.44 0.02 -16.85
N TRP A 89 -15.31 0.03 -15.84
CA TRP A 89 -15.25 0.94 -14.71
C TRP A 89 -15.72 0.26 -13.43
N PHE A 90 -15.41 0.87 -12.29
CA PHE A 90 -15.84 0.37 -10.99
C PHE A 90 -16.27 1.51 -10.07
N ARG A 91 -17.01 1.15 -9.03
CA ARG A 91 -17.35 2.04 -7.92
C ARG A 91 -17.00 1.37 -6.61
N MET A 92 -16.61 2.17 -5.62
CA MET A 92 -16.43 1.67 -4.27
C MET A 92 -17.81 1.54 -3.58
N VAL A 93 -18.03 0.43 -2.89
CA VAL A 93 -19.17 0.28 -1.98
C VAL A 93 -18.86 1.03 -0.69
N ASP A 94 -19.66 2.06 -0.40
CA ASP A 94 -19.58 2.72 0.90
C ASP A 94 -20.27 1.84 1.95
N HIS A 95 -19.52 1.43 2.97
CA HIS A 95 -20.03 0.63 4.09
C HIS A 95 -20.51 1.49 5.27
N THR A 96 -20.64 2.82 5.11
CA THR A 96 -21.20 3.67 6.17
C THR A 96 -22.63 3.26 6.52
N THR A 97 -22.88 3.02 7.81
CA THR A 97 -24.23 2.74 8.29
C THR A 97 -25.14 3.98 8.09
N GLU A 98 -26.43 3.78 7.87
CA GLU A 98 -27.41 4.88 7.70
C GLU A 98 -27.41 5.91 8.86
N ARG A 99 -26.97 5.49 10.06
CA ARG A 99 -26.81 6.34 11.26
C ARG A 99 -25.62 7.30 11.14
N ASP A 100 -24.57 6.84 10.49
CA ASP A 100 -23.38 7.59 10.16
C ASP A 100 -23.73 8.67 9.11
N ARG A 101 -24.48 8.30 8.06
CA ARG A 101 -24.89 9.18 6.95
C ARG A 101 -25.57 10.49 7.38
N ARG A 102 -26.42 10.47 8.43
CA ARG A 102 -27.13 11.65 8.95
C ARG A 102 -26.28 12.62 9.77
N THR A 103 -25.14 12.16 10.30
CA THR A 103 -24.20 13.00 11.07
C THR A 103 -23.14 13.63 10.15
N TYR A 104 -22.98 13.10 8.93
CA TYR A 104 -21.92 13.49 7.98
C TYR A 104 -22.32 14.52 6.92
N VAL A 105 -23.61 14.82 6.77
CA VAL A 105 -24.05 16.02 6.06
C VAL A 105 -23.89 17.21 7.01
N ASP A 106 -22.65 17.65 7.26
CA ASP A 106 -22.24 19.06 7.44
C ASP A 106 -20.92 19.19 8.25
N ARG A 107 -20.11 20.16 7.80
CA ARG A 107 -18.92 20.80 8.38
C ARG A 107 -17.60 20.03 8.44
N ARG A 108 -16.89 20.17 7.30
CA ARG A 108 -15.42 20.29 7.09
C ARG A 108 -14.69 18.99 6.71
N PRO A 109 -14.59 18.64 5.41
CA PRO A 109 -13.71 17.55 5.00
C PRO A 109 -12.25 18.04 5.03
N ARG A 110 -11.49 17.64 6.05
CA ARG A 110 -10.01 17.74 6.01
C ARG A 110 -9.37 16.56 5.26
N TYR A 111 -10.15 15.51 4.98
CA TYR A 111 -9.74 14.43 4.08
C TYR A 111 -9.65 14.96 2.66
N ARG A 112 -8.44 15.04 2.12
CA ARG A 112 -8.19 15.29 0.71
C ARG A 112 -7.71 13.98 0.09
N PRO A 113 -8.58 13.25 -0.63
CA PRO A 113 -8.19 12.07 -1.40
C PRO A 113 -7.00 12.45 -2.26
N TRP A 114 -5.95 11.64 -2.17
CA TRP A 114 -4.77 11.89 -3.00
C TRP A 114 -5.05 11.40 -4.41
N TYR A 115 -4.34 11.92 -5.42
CA TYR A 115 -4.52 11.59 -6.85
C TYR A 115 -5.80 12.11 -7.55
N GLY A 116 -6.59 12.99 -6.93
CA GLY A 116 -7.77 13.60 -7.59
C GLY A 116 -9.03 12.72 -7.63
N TYR A 117 -8.96 11.53 -7.03
CA TYR A 117 -10.08 10.60 -6.92
C TYR A 117 -10.93 10.88 -5.67
N GLY A 118 -11.74 11.95 -5.73
CA GLY A 118 -12.52 12.52 -4.62
C GLY A 118 -13.36 11.53 -3.78
N TYR A 119 -13.84 10.47 -4.42
CA TYR A 119 -14.72 9.46 -3.81
C TYR A 119 -14.00 8.16 -3.47
N TRP A 120 -12.69 8.07 -3.75
CA TRP A 120 -11.88 6.94 -3.32
C TRP A 120 -11.54 7.12 -1.85
N ARG A 121 -12.25 6.38 -0.99
CA ARG A 121 -12.17 6.53 0.47
C ARG A 121 -12.07 5.16 1.13
N PRO A 122 -10.96 4.42 0.90
CA PRO A 122 -10.82 3.08 1.45
C PRO A 122 -10.84 3.09 2.98
N HIS A 123 -11.19 1.94 3.54
CA HIS A 123 -11.12 1.68 4.95
C HIS A 123 -9.68 1.38 5.36
N TRP A 124 -9.27 1.75 6.58
CA TRP A 124 -7.91 1.49 7.04
C TRP A 124 -7.89 0.83 8.42
N ARG A 125 -6.82 0.10 8.67
CA ARG A 125 -6.37 -0.25 10.01
C ARG A 125 -4.86 -0.24 10.07
N TYR A 126 -4.33 -0.07 11.27
CA TYR A 126 -2.88 -0.10 11.49
C TYR A 126 -2.53 -0.88 12.74
N TYR A 127 -1.32 -1.42 12.74
CA TYR A 127 -0.76 -2.17 13.86
C TYR A 127 0.36 -1.37 14.51
N ARG A 128 0.25 -1.18 15.83
CA ARG A 128 1.23 -0.47 16.63
C ARG A 128 1.24 -1.03 18.05
N GLY A 129 2.42 -1.42 18.54
CA GLY A 129 2.60 -1.77 19.96
C GLY A 129 1.71 -2.93 20.40
N GLY A 130 1.57 -3.95 19.55
CA GLY A 130 0.80 -5.15 19.88
C GLY A 130 -0.71 -5.07 19.56
N ARG A 131 -1.23 -3.92 19.12
CA ARG A 131 -2.67 -3.68 18.94
C ARG A 131 -3.01 -3.23 17.54
N TRP A 132 -4.10 -3.79 17.00
CA TRP A 132 -4.78 -3.28 15.81
C TRP A 132 -5.74 -2.14 16.20
N THR A 133 -5.63 -1.04 15.48
CA THR A 133 -6.56 0.09 15.57
C THR A 133 -7.20 0.30 14.21
N ILE A 134 -8.53 0.41 14.21
CA ILE A 134 -9.32 0.66 13.00
C ILE A 134 -9.42 2.17 12.79
N TRP A 135 -9.27 2.61 11.54
CA TRP A 135 -9.47 3.98 11.12
C TRP A 135 -10.53 4.06 10.03
N HIS A 136 -11.48 4.97 10.24
CA HIS A 136 -12.50 5.29 9.26
C HIS A 136 -12.28 6.71 8.73
N PRO A 137 -12.30 6.94 7.41
CA PRO A 137 -12.21 8.29 6.82
C PRO A 137 -13.39 9.21 7.21
N TYR A 138 -14.39 8.66 7.90
CA TYR A 138 -15.59 9.33 8.39
C TYR A 138 -15.58 9.53 9.92
N GLY A 139 -14.73 8.80 10.67
CA GLY A 139 -14.68 8.93 12.12
C GLY A 139 -13.97 10.21 12.57
N GLY A 140 -14.44 10.82 13.65
CA GLY A 140 -13.79 11.99 14.28
C GLY A 140 -12.47 11.69 15.00
N ASP A 141 -11.81 10.59 14.66
CA ASP A 141 -10.51 10.22 15.23
C ASP A 141 -9.42 11.12 14.60
N PRO A 142 -8.64 11.85 15.42
CA PRO A 142 -7.64 12.82 14.96
C PRO A 142 -6.40 12.14 14.36
N PHE A 143 -6.59 11.42 13.26
CA PHE A 143 -5.49 10.94 12.42
C PHE A 143 -4.99 12.05 11.47
N TRP A 144 -5.75 13.13 11.32
CA TRP A 144 -5.41 14.30 10.50
C TRP A 144 -4.88 15.46 11.34
N TYR A 145 -3.87 15.18 12.13
CA TYR A 145 -2.86 16.15 12.47
C TYR A 145 -1.53 15.43 12.31
N ASP A 146 -0.49 16.14 11.92
CA ASP A 146 0.86 15.71 11.54
C ASP A 146 1.66 14.87 12.60
N ASP A 147 0.98 14.06 13.43
CA ASP A 147 1.45 13.56 14.73
C ASP A 147 1.45 12.03 14.88
N ILE A 148 0.90 11.25 13.93
CA ILE A 148 1.26 9.82 13.89
C ILE A 148 2.70 9.77 13.41
N ASP A 149 3.62 9.56 14.35
CA ASP A 149 4.97 9.16 14.01
C ASP A 149 4.86 7.82 13.29
N VAL A 150 4.83 7.86 11.95
CA VAL A 150 4.77 6.69 11.06
C VAL A 150 5.89 5.69 11.36
N ARG A 151 6.96 6.14 12.02
CA ARG A 151 8.06 5.29 12.52
C ARG A 151 7.61 4.36 13.65
N THR A 152 6.48 4.64 14.28
CA THR A 152 5.89 3.83 15.34
C THR A 152 4.75 2.92 14.85
N VAL A 153 4.29 3.10 13.62
CA VAL A 153 3.34 2.16 13.01
C VAL A 153 4.15 1.04 12.39
N GLU A 154 3.82 -0.21 12.68
CA GLU A 154 4.55 -1.38 12.17
C GLU A 154 3.97 -1.83 10.82
N ARG A 155 2.64 -1.75 10.68
CA ARG A 155 1.89 -2.21 9.50
C ARG A 155 0.65 -1.35 9.27
N PHE A 156 0.44 -0.95 8.02
CA PHE A 156 -0.78 -0.33 7.52
C PHE A 156 -1.52 -1.33 6.65
N GLU A 157 -2.84 -1.30 6.73
CA GLU A 157 -3.70 -2.08 5.88
C GLU A 157 -4.87 -1.21 5.41
N ALA A 158 -5.13 -1.26 4.11
CA ALA A 158 -6.26 -0.60 3.49
C ALA A 158 -7.12 -1.63 2.75
N ASP A 159 -8.44 -1.48 2.82
CA ASP A 159 -9.38 -2.33 2.12
C ASP A 159 -10.52 -1.53 1.48
N ALA A 160 -10.98 -2.03 0.34
CA ALA A 160 -12.13 -1.49 -0.38
C ALA A 160 -12.94 -2.64 -0.99
N VAL A 161 -14.26 -2.52 -0.94
CA VAL A 161 -15.13 -3.36 -1.76
C VAL A 161 -15.49 -2.57 -3.01
N ILE A 162 -15.30 -3.17 -4.17
CA ILE A 162 -15.62 -2.57 -5.47
C ILE A 162 -16.71 -3.38 -6.16
N VAL A 163 -17.55 -2.67 -6.92
CA VAL A 163 -18.49 -3.27 -7.88
C VAL A 163 -18.08 -2.80 -9.26
N MET A 164 -17.97 -3.75 -10.19
CA MET A 164 -17.43 -3.54 -11.53
C MET A 164 -18.55 -3.55 -12.56
N HIS A 165 -18.44 -2.71 -13.57
CA HIS A 165 -19.49 -2.41 -14.53
C HIS A 165 -18.93 -2.25 -15.95
N ASP A 166 -19.76 -2.56 -16.95
CA ASP A 166 -19.50 -2.26 -18.36
C ASP A 166 -19.96 -0.82 -18.67
N TYR A 167 -19.49 -0.23 -19.77
CA TYR A 167 -20.08 1.02 -20.26
C TYR A 167 -21.58 0.88 -20.60
N PRO A 168 -22.36 1.98 -20.54
CA PRO A 168 -21.97 3.35 -20.19
C PRO A 168 -21.75 3.55 -18.68
N ILE A 169 -21.02 4.61 -18.31
CA ILE A 169 -20.93 5.05 -16.91
C ILE A 169 -22.31 5.56 -16.48
N ASP A 170 -22.78 5.11 -15.32
CA ASP A 170 -24.08 5.46 -14.73
C ASP A 170 -24.15 6.94 -14.31
N ASP A 171 -25.34 7.42 -13.93
CA ASP A 171 -25.61 8.81 -13.56
C ASP A 171 -24.78 9.33 -12.37
N ASP A 172 -24.18 8.44 -11.56
CA ASP A 172 -23.22 8.75 -10.49
C ASP A 172 -21.77 8.73 -11.00
N ALA A 173 -21.51 9.44 -12.09
CA ALA A 173 -20.19 9.51 -12.73
C ALA A 173 -19.09 10.02 -11.78
N GLU A 174 -19.46 10.82 -10.76
CA GLU A 174 -18.51 11.34 -9.77
C GLU A 174 -17.91 10.23 -8.88
N ARG A 175 -18.67 9.16 -8.63
CA ARG A 175 -18.24 7.99 -7.84
C ARG A 175 -17.74 6.83 -8.70
N SER A 176 -17.69 7.03 -10.00
CA SER A 176 -17.30 6.03 -10.98
C SER A 176 -15.84 6.23 -11.36
N PHE A 177 -15.07 5.15 -11.29
CA PHE A 177 -13.64 5.14 -11.61
C PHE A 177 -13.44 4.38 -12.92
N ASP A 178 -13.08 5.11 -13.99
CA ASP A 178 -12.69 4.49 -15.25
C ASP A 178 -11.36 3.74 -15.05
N ALA A 179 -11.38 2.42 -15.25
CA ALA A 179 -10.23 1.59 -14.92
C ALA A 179 -9.02 1.88 -15.81
N ARG A 180 -9.23 2.22 -17.09
CA ARG A 180 -8.15 2.56 -18.01
C ARG A 180 -7.51 3.90 -17.64
N GLN A 181 -8.33 4.88 -17.27
CA GLN A 181 -7.84 6.18 -16.81
C GLN A 181 -7.05 6.04 -15.50
N VAL A 182 -7.58 5.29 -14.52
CA VAL A 182 -6.88 5.05 -13.24
C VAL A 182 -5.51 4.42 -13.46
N ILE A 183 -5.43 3.40 -14.32
CA ILE A 183 -4.14 2.77 -14.66
C ILE A 183 -3.22 3.79 -15.32
N ALA A 184 -3.68 4.54 -16.33
CA ALA A 184 -2.86 5.53 -17.02
C ALA A 184 -2.30 6.61 -16.08
N ASP A 185 -3.11 7.09 -15.13
CA ASP A 185 -2.70 8.13 -14.18
C ASP A 185 -1.72 7.62 -13.13
N LEU A 186 -1.88 6.38 -12.68
CA LEU A 186 -1.12 5.83 -11.56
C LEU A 186 0.10 5.01 -11.98
N GLU A 187 0.12 4.43 -13.19
CA GLU A 187 1.23 3.59 -13.70
C GLU A 187 2.62 4.22 -13.44
N PRO A 188 2.86 5.52 -13.72
CA PRO A 188 4.19 6.11 -13.52
C PRO A 188 4.65 6.15 -12.05
N ARG A 189 3.72 5.96 -11.11
CA ARG A 189 3.94 6.01 -9.66
C ARG A 189 4.05 4.62 -9.03
N ILE A 190 3.69 3.57 -9.75
CA ILE A 190 3.76 2.18 -9.26
C ILE A 190 5.21 1.73 -9.15
N LYS A 191 5.66 1.34 -7.95
CA LYS A 191 6.98 0.73 -7.73
C LYS A 191 6.82 -0.77 -7.57
N ARG A 192 7.22 -1.52 -8.58
CA ARG A 192 7.25 -3.00 -8.56
C ARG A 192 8.55 -3.48 -7.90
N PRO A 193 8.62 -4.73 -7.42
CA PRO A 193 9.87 -5.29 -6.89
C PRO A 193 10.97 -5.22 -7.95
N GLU A 194 12.19 -4.85 -7.55
CA GLU A 194 13.34 -5.02 -8.42
C GLU A 194 13.62 -6.52 -8.54
N GLU A 195 13.60 -7.05 -9.76
CA GLU A 195 14.05 -8.42 -10.00
C GLU A 195 15.53 -8.49 -9.64
N SER A 196 15.86 -9.26 -8.60
CA SER A 196 17.25 -9.60 -8.32
C SER A 196 17.75 -10.49 -9.46
N SER A 197 18.43 -9.89 -10.43
CA SER A 197 19.23 -10.59 -11.44
C SER A 197 20.45 -11.26 -10.81
#